data_AF-A0A817F5N1-F1
#
_entry.id   AF-A0A817F5N1-F1
#
_cell.length_a   1.000
_cell.length_b   1.000
_cell.length_c   1.000
_cell.angle_alpha   90.00
_cell.angle_beta   90.00
_cell.angle_gamma   90.00
#
_symmetry.space_group_name_H-M   'P 1'
#
loop_
_entity.id
_entity.type
_entity.pdbx_description
1 polymer ?
#
loop_
_entity_poly.entity_id
_entity_poly.type
_entity_poly.pdbx_seq_one_letter_code
_entity_poly.pdbx_strand_id
1 'polypeptide(L)'
;MGLFVDDDQTMVIADYYNHRIIQWKIGDKNGQVVAGGHGLGNRLDQLNGPTDVLIDKETDSLIICDRENRRVVRWSRRSGTTQGEILLDNIYGAELTTDDRGYLYISDTAKDEVIQYQIGRKNRTIVAGGNGQAMKLNGIRPLDLFPR
;
A
#
# COMPACT_ATOMS: atom_id res chain seq x y z
N MET A 1 6.15 0.16 -9.66
CA MET A 1 4.93 0.76 -10.24
C MET A 1 3.84 -0.25 -9.99
N GLY A 2 2.80 0.18 -9.29
CA GLY A 2 1.69 -0.65 -8.86
C GLY A 2 0.40 -0.07 -9.38
N LEU A 3 -0.61 -0.92 -9.45
CA LEU A 3 -1.90 -0.67 -10.04
C LEU A 3 -2.93 -1.42 -9.19
N PHE A 4 -4.00 -0.72 -8.82
CA PHE A 4 -5.15 -1.33 -8.18
C PHE A 4 -6.42 -0.94 -8.94
N VAL A 5 -7.30 -1.93 -9.14
CA VAL A 5 -8.60 -1.76 -9.77
C VAL A 5 -9.66 -2.15 -8.76
N ASP A 6 -10.57 -1.22 -8.51
CA ASP A 6 -11.71 -1.42 -7.63
C ASP A 6 -12.95 -1.91 -8.42
N ASP A 7 -13.88 -2.55 -7.72
CA ASP A 7 -15.13 -3.09 -8.25
C ASP A 7 -16.02 -2.00 -8.89
N ASP A 8 -15.88 -0.76 -8.43
CA ASP A 8 -16.58 0.40 -8.99
C ASP A 8 -15.92 0.97 -10.25
N GLN A 9 -14.99 0.20 -10.85
CA GLN A 9 -14.20 0.55 -12.01
C GLN A 9 -13.30 1.78 -11.79
N THR A 10 -12.95 2.08 -10.54
CA THR A 10 -11.85 2.99 -10.22
C THR A 10 -10.52 2.27 -10.42
N MET A 11 -9.61 2.91 -11.13
CA MET A 11 -8.24 2.47 -11.28
C MET A 11 -7.32 3.49 -10.61
N VAL A 12 -6.41 3.05 -9.74
CA VAL A 12 -5.37 3.88 -9.14
C VAL A 12 -3.99 3.35 -9.48
N ILE A 13 -3.07 4.24 -9.85
CA ILE A 13 -1.73 3.89 -10.33
C ILE A 13 -0.69 4.66 -9.54
N ALA A 14 0.32 3.94 -9.05
CA ALA A 14 1.52 4.52 -8.49
C ALA A 14 2.47 4.95 -9.62
N ASP A 15 2.37 6.22 -10.01
CA ASP A 15 3.17 6.84 -11.07
C ASP A 15 4.58 7.17 -10.55
N TYR A 16 5.39 6.11 -10.44
CA TYR A 16 6.66 6.05 -9.69
C TYR A 16 7.58 7.25 -9.96
N TYR A 17 7.93 7.50 -11.23
CA TYR A 17 8.89 8.55 -11.60
C TYR A 17 8.31 9.96 -11.55
N ASN A 18 6.98 10.10 -11.48
CA ASN A 18 6.33 11.39 -11.31
C ASN A 18 5.93 11.66 -9.85
N HIS A 19 6.29 10.75 -8.92
CA HIS A 19 6.12 10.91 -7.47
C HIS A 19 4.68 11.27 -7.06
N ARG A 20 3.71 10.55 -7.63
CA ARG A 20 2.27 10.80 -7.42
C ARG A 20 1.44 9.54 -7.58
N ILE A 21 0.21 9.58 -7.10
CA ILE A 21 -0.83 8.61 -7.45
C ILE A 21 -1.83 9.28 -8.38
N ILE A 22 -2.18 8.59 -9.46
CA ILE A 22 -3.22 9.03 -10.38
C ILE A 22 -4.39 8.06 -10.34
N GLN A 23 -5.61 8.60 -10.36
CA GLN A 23 -6.86 7.85 -10.43
C GLN A 23 -7.55 8.07 -11.78
N TRP A 24 -8.16 7.02 -12.31
CA TRP A 24 -9.06 7.04 -13.47
C TRP A 24 -10.34 6.28 -13.16
N LYS A 25 -11.45 6.63 -13.81
CA LYS A 25 -12.52 5.67 -14.05
C LYS A 25 -12.26 4.97 -15.38
N ILE A 26 -12.55 3.66 -15.45
CA ILE A 26 -12.44 2.93 -16.72
C ILE A 26 -13.37 3.59 -17.74
N GLY A 27 -12.81 3.93 -18.90
CA GLY A 27 -13.51 4.67 -19.96
C GLY A 27 -13.27 6.19 -19.96
N ASP A 28 -12.73 6.75 -18.88
CA ASP A 28 -12.35 8.17 -18.86
C ASP A 28 -11.11 8.43 -19.73
N LYS A 29 -11.08 9.61 -20.36
CA LYS A 29 -9.95 10.05 -21.20
C LYS A 29 -8.79 10.63 -20.39
N ASN A 30 -9.06 11.10 -19.16
CA ASN A 30 -8.10 11.83 -18.34
C ASN A 30 -8.07 11.26 -16.92
N GLY A 31 -6.88 11.24 -16.33
CA GLY A 31 -6.67 10.87 -14.94
C GLY A 31 -6.60 12.10 -14.05
N GLN A 32 -6.81 11.89 -12.76
CA GLN A 32 -6.71 12.92 -11.74
C GLN A 32 -5.61 12.55 -10.73
N VAL A 33 -4.75 13.51 -10.40
CA VAL A 33 -3.79 13.32 -9.31
C VAL A 33 -4.57 13.33 -8.00
N VAL A 34 -4.48 12.23 -7.25
CA VAL A 34 -5.24 12.01 -6.00
C VAL A 34 -4.36 11.95 -4.76
N ALA A 35 -3.04 11.82 -4.93
CA ALA A 35 -2.05 11.94 -3.86
C ALA A 35 -0.69 12.35 -4.43
N GLY A 36 0.10 13.09 -3.63
CA GLY A 36 1.35 13.69 -4.07
C GLY A 36 1.14 14.82 -5.08
N GLY A 37 2.06 14.96 -6.04
CA GLY A 37 1.96 15.99 -7.10
C GLY A 37 2.53 17.37 -6.72
N HIS A 38 3.01 17.56 -5.49
CA HIS A 38 3.67 18.79 -5.03
C HIS A 38 5.21 18.71 -5.15
N GLY A 39 5.68 18.04 -6.20
CA GLY A 39 7.10 17.69 -6.41
C GLY A 39 7.58 16.54 -5.52
N LEU A 40 8.77 16.03 -5.83
CA LEU A 40 9.42 15.01 -5.00
C LEU A 40 9.76 15.56 -3.62
N GLY A 41 9.62 14.72 -2.60
CA GLY A 41 10.08 15.01 -1.25
C GLY A 41 9.38 14.18 -0.19
N ASN A 42 9.64 14.49 1.08
CA ASN A 42 9.20 13.71 2.24
C ASN A 42 8.15 14.40 3.11
N ARG A 43 7.66 15.58 2.71
CA ARG A 43 6.54 16.23 3.39
C ARG A 43 5.27 15.37 3.27
N LEU A 44 4.25 15.68 4.07
CA LEU A 44 3.00 14.91 4.08
C LEU A 44 2.16 15.15 2.81
N ASP A 45 2.36 16.26 2.12
CA ASP A 45 1.76 16.59 0.82
C ASP A 45 2.58 16.06 -0.39
N GLN A 46 3.69 15.37 -0.14
CA GLN A 46 4.62 14.87 -1.16
C GLN A 46 4.79 13.35 -1.08
N LEU A 47 5.18 12.77 -2.21
CA LEU A 47 5.63 11.38 -2.32
C LEU A 47 7.03 11.34 -2.94
N ASN A 48 7.69 10.20 -2.85
CA ASN A 48 8.97 9.94 -3.47
C ASN A 48 9.07 8.48 -3.94
N GLY A 49 8.81 8.25 -5.23
CA GLY A 49 8.92 6.93 -5.83
C GLY A 49 7.89 5.94 -5.29
N PRO A 50 6.58 6.26 -5.31
CA PRO A 50 5.58 5.33 -4.82
C PRO A 50 5.60 4.06 -5.68
N THR A 51 5.74 2.91 -5.04
CA THR A 51 5.88 1.62 -5.74
C THR A 51 4.57 0.90 -5.93
N ASP A 52 3.64 1.07 -5.00
CA ASP A 52 2.34 0.42 -5.00
C ASP A 52 1.27 1.23 -4.25
N VAL A 53 0.01 0.94 -4.55
CA VAL A 53 -1.16 1.61 -3.98
C VAL A 53 -2.37 0.68 -3.98
N LEU A 54 -3.19 0.74 -2.92
CA LEU A 54 -4.51 0.12 -2.87
C LEU A 54 -5.55 1.06 -2.27
N ILE A 55 -6.83 0.73 -2.45
CA ILE A 55 -7.96 1.45 -1.84
C ILE A 55 -8.42 0.69 -0.59
N ASP A 56 -8.36 1.35 0.56
CA ASP A 56 -9.04 0.94 1.78
C ASP A 56 -10.49 1.46 1.73
N LYS A 57 -11.43 0.55 1.43
CA LYS A 57 -12.87 0.87 1.30
C LYS A 57 -13.52 1.27 2.62
N GLU A 58 -13.03 0.74 3.73
CA GLU A 58 -13.62 0.99 5.06
C GLU A 58 -13.41 2.46 5.45
N THR A 59 -12.23 3.01 5.18
CA THR A 59 -11.93 4.42 5.51
C THR A 59 -12.06 5.38 4.33
N ASP A 60 -12.32 4.86 3.12
CA ASP A 60 -12.23 5.57 1.84
C ASP A 60 -10.89 6.32 1.69
N SER A 61 -9.81 5.55 1.68
CA SER A 61 -8.44 6.07 1.64
C SER A 61 -7.55 5.27 0.71
N LEU A 62 -6.51 5.91 0.18
CA LEU A 62 -5.40 5.26 -0.49
C LEU A 62 -4.39 4.80 0.56
N ILE A 63 -3.88 3.58 0.42
CA ILE A 63 -2.70 3.11 1.17
C ILE A 63 -1.57 3.00 0.16
N ILE A 64 -0.47 3.71 0.41
CA ILE A 64 0.58 3.95 -0.57
C ILE A 64 1.93 3.51 0.01
N CYS A 65 2.66 2.70 -0.74
CA CYS A 65 4.07 2.41 -0.48
C CYS A 65 4.92 3.56 -1.02
N ASP A 66 5.32 4.48 -0.15
CA ASP A 66 6.16 5.64 -0.48
C ASP A 66 7.64 5.28 -0.29
N ARG A 67 8.14 4.46 -1.22
CA ARG A 67 9.34 3.62 -1.06
C ARG A 67 10.61 4.40 -0.75
N GLU A 68 10.92 5.46 -1.49
CA GLU A 68 12.19 6.17 -1.30
C GLU A 68 12.16 7.04 -0.03
N ASN A 69 10.97 7.37 0.46
CA ASN A 69 10.78 7.95 1.80
C ASN A 69 10.71 6.89 2.91
N ARG A 70 10.82 5.60 2.56
CA ARG A 70 10.83 4.45 3.47
C ARG A 70 9.61 4.41 4.40
N ARG A 71 8.43 4.67 3.87
CA ARG A 71 7.19 4.74 4.66
C ARG A 71 5.99 4.17 3.91
N VAL A 72 4.99 3.77 4.66
CA VAL A 72 3.64 3.49 4.15
C VAL A 72 2.73 4.62 4.65
N VAL A 73 2.03 5.27 3.74
CA VAL A 73 1.15 6.39 4.06
C VAL A 73 -0.30 6.08 3.72
N ARG A 74 -1.22 6.63 4.50
CA ARG A 74 -2.64 6.70 4.20
C ARG A 74 -2.99 8.07 3.66
N TRP A 75 -3.76 8.13 2.58
CA TRP A 75 -4.26 9.38 2.01
C TRP A 75 -5.78 9.32 1.89
N SER A 76 -6.49 10.17 2.65
CA SER A 76 -7.96 10.22 2.58
C SER A 76 -8.42 10.71 1.20
N ARG A 77 -9.38 10.00 0.60
CA ARG A 77 -9.99 10.39 -0.69
C ARG A 77 -11.12 11.39 -0.52
N ARG A 78 -11.46 11.76 0.72
CA ARG A 78 -12.48 12.75 1.04
C ARG A 78 -12.01 14.15 0.64
N SER A 79 -12.95 14.94 0.14
CA SER A 79 -12.72 16.33 -0.30
C SER A 79 -12.04 17.17 0.79
N GLY A 80 -11.07 18.00 0.37
CA GLY A 80 -10.31 18.88 1.26
C GLY A 80 -9.05 18.25 1.89
N THR A 81 -8.79 16.96 1.67
CA THR A 81 -7.54 16.32 2.11
C THR A 81 -6.39 16.67 1.16
N THR A 82 -5.32 17.29 1.67
CA THR A 82 -4.14 17.67 0.86
C THR A 82 -2.84 16.99 1.28
N GLN A 83 -2.88 16.18 2.34
CA GLN A 83 -1.70 15.53 2.92
C GLN A 83 -2.03 14.12 3.41
N GLY A 84 -1.04 13.24 3.36
CA GLY A 84 -1.11 11.89 3.90
C GLY A 84 -0.79 11.82 5.40
N GLU A 85 -1.06 10.66 5.97
CA GLU A 85 -0.71 10.25 7.33
C GLU A 85 0.26 9.07 7.26
N ILE A 86 1.34 9.10 8.05
CA ILE A 86 2.29 7.98 8.12
C ILE A 86 1.66 6.85 8.94
N LEU A 87 1.44 5.69 8.31
CA LEU A 87 0.99 4.47 9.00
C LEU A 87 2.16 3.67 9.56
N LEU A 88 3.22 3.56 8.76
CA LEU A 88 4.45 2.84 9.10
C LEU A 88 5.66 3.61 8.56
N ASP A 89 6.73 3.63 9.33
CA ASP A 89 8.03 4.16 8.96
C ASP A 89 9.08 3.06 8.89
N ASN A 90 10.24 3.42 8.31
CA ASN A 90 11.38 2.54 8.11
C ASN A 90 11.01 1.25 7.34
N ILE A 91 10.15 1.37 6.32
CA ILE A 91 9.72 0.26 5.45
C ILE A 91 10.17 0.54 4.01
N TYR A 92 10.97 -0.34 3.43
CA TYR A 92 11.33 -0.26 2.00
C TYR A 92 10.32 -1.05 1.15
N GLY A 93 9.10 -0.52 1.14
CA GLY A 93 7.91 -1.16 0.58
C GLY A 93 7.98 -1.39 -0.93
N ALA A 94 7.69 -2.61 -1.38
CA ALA A 94 7.53 -2.90 -2.81
C ALA A 94 6.07 -3.14 -3.20
N GLU A 95 5.31 -3.86 -2.38
CA GLU A 95 3.94 -4.29 -2.65
C GLU A 95 3.07 -4.21 -1.39
N LEU A 96 1.78 -3.96 -1.59
CA LEU A 96 0.72 -3.91 -0.59
C LEU A 96 -0.42 -4.85 -0.99
N THR A 97 -0.97 -5.56 -0.02
CA THR A 97 -2.27 -6.23 -0.20
C THR A 97 -3.05 -6.23 1.11
N THR A 98 -4.33 -6.57 1.04
CA THR A 98 -5.20 -6.66 2.22
C THR A 98 -5.93 -8.00 2.26
N ASP A 99 -6.33 -8.42 3.46
CA ASP A 99 -7.32 -9.50 3.63
C ASP A 99 -8.70 -8.95 3.99
N ASP A 100 -9.70 -9.83 3.95
CA ASP A 100 -11.10 -9.57 4.29
C ASP A 100 -11.34 -9.14 5.75
N ARG A 101 -10.32 -9.27 6.61
CA ARG A 101 -10.35 -8.83 8.02
C ARG A 101 -9.74 -7.44 8.19
N GLY A 102 -9.28 -6.80 7.12
CA GLY A 102 -8.68 -5.47 7.13
C GLY A 102 -7.21 -5.44 7.57
N TYR A 103 -6.51 -6.56 7.52
CA TYR A 103 -5.05 -6.55 7.68
C TYR A 103 -4.37 -6.12 6.40
N LEU A 104 -3.45 -5.17 6.51
CA LEU A 104 -2.52 -4.76 5.47
C LEU A 104 -1.27 -5.64 5.51
N TYR A 105 -0.85 -6.17 4.38
CA TYR A 105 0.40 -6.91 4.22
C TYR A 105 1.34 -6.08 3.36
N ILE A 106 2.58 -5.93 3.80
CA ILE A 106 3.59 -5.08 3.15
C ILE A 106 4.87 -5.88 3.00
N SER A 107 5.43 -5.94 1.80
CA SER A 107 6.78 -6.47 1.59
C SER A 107 7.83 -5.40 1.89
N ASP A 108 8.70 -5.65 2.87
CA ASP A 108 9.87 -4.82 3.15
C ASP A 108 11.12 -5.45 2.55
N THR A 109 11.49 -4.94 1.37
CA THR A 109 12.61 -5.47 0.58
C THR A 109 13.98 -5.16 1.15
N ALA A 110 14.09 -4.24 2.11
CA ALA A 110 15.37 -3.97 2.78
C ALA A 110 15.65 -4.97 3.91
N LYS A 111 14.61 -5.63 4.43
CA LYS A 111 14.70 -6.57 5.56
C LYS A 111 14.32 -8.00 5.18
N ASP A 112 14.02 -8.24 3.90
CA ASP A 112 13.57 -9.52 3.37
C ASP A 112 12.39 -10.10 4.16
N GLU A 113 11.41 -9.26 4.51
CA GLU A 113 10.28 -9.62 5.36
C GLU A 113 8.93 -9.18 4.79
N VAL A 114 7.86 -9.87 5.19
CA VAL A 114 6.48 -9.44 5.00
C VAL A 114 5.89 -9.08 6.35
N ILE A 115 5.38 -7.87 6.44
CA ILE A 115 4.78 -7.31 7.64
C ILE A 115 3.27 -7.38 7.48
N GLN A 116 2.57 -7.92 8.48
CA GLN A 116 1.13 -7.75 8.66
C GLN A 116 0.90 -6.55 9.61
N TYR A 117 0.01 -5.64 9.23
CA TYR A 117 -0.31 -4.43 9.97
C TYR A 117 -1.83 -4.25 10.07
N GLN A 118 -2.33 -3.95 11.27
CA GLN A 118 -3.74 -3.64 11.45
C GLN A 118 -3.96 -2.13 11.44
N ILE A 119 -4.59 -1.63 10.37
CA ILE A 119 -4.95 -0.22 10.22
C ILE A 119 -5.82 0.20 11.42
N GLY A 120 -5.47 1.32 12.07
CA GLY A 120 -6.18 1.84 13.24
C GLY A 120 -5.77 1.24 14.59
N ARG A 121 -5.09 0.09 14.64
CA ARG A 121 -4.55 -0.48 15.90
C ARG A 121 -3.05 -0.29 16.09
N LYS A 122 -2.34 0.19 15.07
CA LYS A 122 -0.89 0.50 15.07
C LYS A 122 0.04 -0.67 15.46
N ASN A 123 -0.47 -1.89 15.51
CA ASN A 123 0.32 -3.09 15.77
C ASN A 123 0.75 -3.73 14.44
N ARG A 124 2.02 -4.15 14.37
CA ARG A 124 2.59 -4.88 13.24
C ARG A 124 3.28 -6.17 13.69
N THR A 125 3.26 -7.20 12.85
CA THR A 125 3.95 -8.48 13.06
C THR A 125 4.62 -8.93 11.77
N ILE A 126 5.80 -9.55 11.87
CA ILE A 126 6.45 -10.20 10.72
C ILE A 126 5.76 -11.55 10.51
N VAL A 127 5.24 -11.80 9.31
CA VAL A 127 4.50 -13.01 8.96
C VAL A 127 5.24 -13.91 7.96
N ALA A 128 6.28 -13.40 7.30
CA ALA A 128 7.20 -14.20 6.47
C ALA A 128 8.57 -13.51 6.36
N GLY A 129 9.64 -14.29 6.14
CA GLY A 129 11.00 -13.77 5.91
C GLY A 129 11.76 -13.32 7.18
N GLY A 130 12.79 -12.49 7.01
CA GLY A 130 13.62 -11.90 8.07
C GLY A 130 15.09 -12.37 8.11
N ASN A 131 15.99 -11.46 8.54
CA ASN A 131 17.46 -11.62 8.56
C ASN A 131 18.02 -12.54 9.67
N GLY A 132 17.26 -13.54 10.11
CA GLY A 132 17.69 -14.45 11.18
C GLY A 132 16.91 -15.76 11.21
N GLN A 133 17.34 -16.72 10.38
CA GLN A 133 17.16 -18.17 10.49
C GLN A 133 15.76 -18.73 10.84
N ALA A 134 15.27 -19.56 9.92
CA ALA A 134 14.13 -20.47 10.02
C ALA A 134 12.74 -19.85 9.98
N MET A 135 12.10 -19.91 8.81
CA MET A 135 10.75 -20.50 8.76
C MET A 135 10.71 -21.52 7.63
N LYS A 136 10.34 -22.75 8.00
CA LYS A 136 9.88 -23.80 7.09
C LYS A 136 8.91 -23.20 6.06
N LEU A 137 8.76 -23.87 4.92
CA LEU A 137 7.62 -23.75 3.97
C LEU A 137 6.24 -24.01 4.64
N ASN A 138 6.00 -23.47 5.82
CA ASN A 138 4.81 -23.66 6.64
C ASN A 138 4.19 -22.28 6.86
N GLY A 139 3.50 -21.78 5.84
CA GLY A 139 2.81 -20.49 5.93
C GLY A 139 1.85 -20.18 4.79
N ILE A 140 2.11 -20.66 3.56
CA ILE A 140 1.04 -20.81 2.57
C ILE A 140 0.38 -22.14 2.92
N ARG A 141 -0.71 -22.14 3.71
CA ARG A 141 -1.50 -23.37 3.83
C ARG A 141 -1.94 -23.76 2.42
N PRO A 142 -1.60 -24.97 1.91
CA PRO A 142 -2.39 -25.56 0.85
C PRO A 142 -3.82 -25.62 1.36
N LEU A 143 -4.76 -25.25 0.50
CA LEU A 143 -6.19 -25.39 0.74
C LEU A 143 -6.46 -26.87 1.10
N ASP A 144 -6.59 -27.17 2.39
CA ASP A 144 -7.06 -28.48 2.83
C ASP A 144 -8.48 -28.65 2.29
N LEU A 145 -8.59 -29.62 1.40
CA LEU A 145 -9.76 -30.17 0.76
C LEU A 145 -10.96 -30.25 1.73
N PHE A 146 -12.11 -29.78 1.27
CA PHE A 146 -13.41 -29.99 1.91
C PHE A 146 -13.58 -31.47 2.33
N PRO A 147 -13.99 -31.78 3.59
CA PRO A 147 -14.46 -33.12 3.90
C PRO A 147 -15.81 -33.37 3.20
N ARG A 148 -16.00 -34.62 2.76
CA ARG A 148 -17.27 -35.11 2.17
C ARG A 148 -18.41 -35.09 3.16
#